data_AF-A0A8T4UJA2-F1
#
_entry.id   AF-A0A8T4UJA2-F1
#
_cell.length_a   1.000
_cell.length_b   1.000
_cell.length_c   1.000
_cell.angle_alpha   90.00
_cell.angle_beta   90.00
_cell.angle_gamma   90.00
#
_symmetry.space_group_name_H-M   'P 1'
#
loop_
_entity.id
_entity.type
_entity.pdbx_description
1 polymer ?
#
loop_
_entity_poly.entity_id
_entity_poly.type
_entity_poly.pdbx_seq_one_letter_code
_entity_poly.pdbx_strand_id
1 'polypeptide(L)'
;MKYLFLLVFLILAGCSNEIDEFGRGYNFSYATSIYGVELDYSNVSGNIAKGDAALIEARTNNGDYKEAIKYYEEALDESEGKDKALLYETLGSITGNKRYYYKAYKEWEEIDPWRAEIDLGLYKWGSFAYQWEDSEIQEKYFALSKNTSKIIIGESGFEMDETDVLVSQVDRATRDWLSSQLQDYDSENILTIFSEGYDVEGIGWHEGGRIKQYKEVNFTHKVSYGILAKKIGDKWYAPNEEGKFMFEVQEDKILYPTTRFLAEDLALVMDTHGVNMLIYDAMKENATVVMGCCDSVGKIKAALYLNERGINVICNTDKYLYLGLGQAKLTYGSVPFKIEDSKIIFGKQEVEIGVNEKIIVMNSTEDYGISYYQTPTLYFTKLKKITTLPLDLEIVNVGGVGETNKLVEKAEELNASVIAARVYNEEDYKPLKAWLENNEKHRLVLFHSEPYPYGYRLYREFEEQVTFDDMMPRFE
;
A
#
# COMPACT_ATOMS: atom_id res chain seq x y z
N MET A 1 4.44 -43.61 -43.93
CA MET A 1 3.36 -42.61 -44.08
C MET A 1 2.21 -42.84 -43.07
N LYS A 2 2.54 -43.12 -41.79
CA LYS A 2 1.55 -43.29 -40.69
C LYS A 2 1.94 -42.56 -39.39
N TYR A 3 3.07 -41.83 -39.39
CA TYR A 3 3.55 -41.05 -38.25
C TYR A 3 3.37 -39.52 -38.42
N LEU A 4 2.85 -39.07 -39.56
CA LEU A 4 2.63 -37.64 -39.83
C LEU A 4 1.26 -37.15 -39.35
N PHE A 5 0.31 -38.06 -39.07
CA PHE A 5 -1.04 -37.69 -38.65
C PHE A 5 -1.20 -37.49 -37.13
N LEU A 6 -0.27 -38.00 -36.31
CA LEU A 6 -0.32 -37.81 -34.86
C LEU A 6 0.31 -36.48 -34.41
N LEU A 7 1.19 -35.89 -35.22
CA LEU A 7 1.82 -34.59 -34.91
C LEU A 7 0.86 -33.42 -35.18
N VAL A 8 -0.09 -33.58 -36.11
CA VAL A 8 -1.07 -32.54 -36.45
C VAL A 8 -2.19 -32.44 -35.40
N PHE A 9 -2.52 -33.53 -34.71
CA PHE A 9 -3.52 -33.51 -33.64
C PHE A 9 -3.01 -32.95 -32.31
N LEU A 10 -1.70 -33.05 -32.03
CA LEU A 10 -1.08 -32.42 -30.86
C LEU A 10 -0.82 -30.91 -31.04
N ILE A 11 -0.84 -30.40 -32.27
CA ILE A 11 -0.79 -28.95 -32.57
C ILE A 11 -2.19 -28.32 -32.55
N LEU A 12 -3.26 -29.13 -32.68
CA LEU A 12 -4.66 -28.68 -32.61
C LEU A 12 -5.28 -28.84 -31.21
N ALA A 13 -4.58 -29.46 -30.26
CA ALA A 13 -5.04 -29.66 -28.88
C ALA A 13 -4.62 -28.55 -27.89
N GLY A 14 -4.02 -27.46 -28.38
CA GLY A 14 -3.53 -26.32 -27.57
C GLY A 14 -4.33 -25.03 -27.71
N CYS A 15 -5.57 -25.09 -28.18
CA CYS A 15 -6.44 -23.92 -28.34
C CYS A 15 -7.77 -24.11 -27.61
N SER A 16 -7.74 -24.35 -26.29
CA SER A 16 -8.82 -23.81 -25.46
C SER A 16 -8.65 -22.28 -25.48
N ASN A 17 -9.23 -21.62 -26.48
CA ASN A 17 -9.34 -20.16 -26.51
C ASN A 17 -10.40 -19.72 -25.49
N GLU A 18 -10.20 -20.08 -24.23
CA GLU A 18 -11.09 -19.65 -23.16
C GLU A 18 -10.71 -18.23 -22.76
N ILE A 19 -11.65 -17.31 -22.96
CA ILE A 19 -11.51 -15.90 -22.59
C ILE A 19 -11.24 -15.81 -21.08
N ASP A 20 -10.16 -15.13 -20.66
CA ASP A 20 -9.74 -14.98 -19.26
C ASP A 20 -9.45 -16.33 -18.56
N GLU A 21 -8.87 -17.29 -19.30
CA GLU A 21 -8.58 -18.68 -18.85
C GLU A 21 -8.03 -18.75 -17.42
N PHE A 22 -7.01 -17.95 -17.12
CA PHE A 22 -6.34 -17.96 -15.81
C PHE A 22 -7.04 -17.11 -14.74
N GLY A 23 -7.96 -16.21 -15.13
CA GLY A 23 -8.74 -15.39 -14.20
C GLY A 23 -10.00 -16.09 -13.68
N ARG A 24 -10.63 -16.96 -14.47
CA ARG A 24 -11.93 -17.61 -14.16
C ARG A 24 -11.99 -18.41 -12.85
N GLY A 25 -10.84 -18.89 -12.36
CA GLY A 25 -10.76 -19.66 -11.12
C GLY A 25 -10.97 -18.83 -9.85
N TYR A 26 -10.96 -17.51 -9.97
CA TYR A 26 -10.99 -16.59 -8.84
C TYR A 26 -12.39 -16.02 -8.59
N ASN A 27 -12.71 -15.81 -7.31
CA ASN A 27 -13.95 -15.17 -6.92
C ASN A 27 -13.76 -13.64 -6.76
N PHE A 28 -13.93 -12.91 -7.86
CA PHE A 28 -13.84 -11.44 -7.88
C PHE A 28 -15.00 -10.73 -7.17
N SER A 29 -16.10 -11.44 -6.88
CA SER A 29 -17.25 -10.88 -6.14
C SER A 29 -17.04 -10.82 -4.63
N TYR A 30 -15.96 -11.45 -4.12
CA TYR A 30 -15.71 -11.52 -2.68
C TYR A 30 -15.62 -10.14 -2.04
N ALA A 31 -14.82 -9.24 -2.62
CA ALA A 31 -14.66 -7.89 -2.09
C ALA A 31 -15.97 -7.07 -2.17
N THR A 32 -16.68 -7.06 -3.30
CA THR A 32 -17.97 -6.33 -3.39
C THR A 32 -19.01 -6.88 -2.41
N SER A 33 -19.01 -8.19 -2.15
CA SER A 33 -19.91 -8.81 -1.17
C SER A 33 -19.62 -8.42 0.29
N ILE A 34 -18.35 -8.19 0.63
CA ILE A 34 -17.95 -7.74 1.97
C ILE A 34 -18.36 -6.30 2.21
N TYR A 35 -18.13 -5.44 1.21
CA TYR A 35 -18.33 -4.00 1.36
C TYR A 35 -19.74 -3.54 1.02
N GLY A 36 -20.57 -4.40 0.39
CA GLY A 36 -21.96 -4.09 0.06
C GLY A 36 -22.10 -2.93 -0.95
N VAL A 37 -21.12 -2.78 -1.84
CA VAL A 37 -21.06 -1.64 -2.78
C VAL A 37 -21.73 -2.00 -4.10
N GLU A 38 -22.58 -1.10 -4.60
CA GLU A 38 -23.09 -1.13 -5.96
C GLU A 38 -22.14 -0.34 -6.87
N LEU A 39 -21.63 -0.99 -7.91
CA LEU A 39 -20.65 -0.40 -8.82
C LEU A 39 -21.37 0.40 -9.92
N ASP A 40 -21.00 1.67 -10.10
CA ASP A 40 -21.50 2.55 -11.17
C ASP A 40 -20.33 3.21 -11.91
N TYR A 41 -20.01 2.67 -13.09
CA TYR A 41 -18.93 3.18 -13.95
C TYR A 41 -19.43 4.12 -15.06
N SER A 42 -20.66 4.63 -14.97
CA SER A 42 -21.27 5.48 -16.02
C SER A 42 -20.49 6.77 -16.32
N ASN A 43 -19.70 7.24 -15.35
CA ASN A 43 -18.91 8.47 -15.46
C ASN A 43 -17.43 8.24 -15.81
N VAL A 44 -17.01 7.00 -16.07
CA VAL A 44 -15.62 6.69 -16.41
C VAL A 44 -15.28 7.20 -17.82
N SER A 45 -14.20 7.97 -17.92
CA SER A 45 -13.64 8.49 -19.17
C SER A 45 -12.29 7.87 -19.47
N GLY A 46 -11.89 7.85 -20.75
CA GLY A 46 -10.67 7.18 -21.20
C GLY A 46 -10.94 5.73 -21.60
N ASN A 47 -10.27 5.26 -22.66
CA ASN A 47 -10.51 3.91 -23.17
C ASN A 47 -9.92 2.84 -22.24
N ILE A 48 -8.80 3.12 -21.57
CA ILE A 48 -8.22 2.20 -20.58
C ILE A 48 -9.17 2.04 -19.39
N ALA A 49 -9.60 3.15 -18.79
CA ALA A 49 -10.50 3.10 -17.64
C ALA A 49 -11.87 2.48 -17.98
N LYS A 50 -12.43 2.74 -19.16
CA LYS A 50 -13.66 2.07 -19.64
C LYS A 50 -13.46 0.57 -19.85
N GLY A 51 -12.31 0.16 -20.38
CA GLY A 51 -11.95 -1.24 -20.49
C GLY A 51 -11.89 -1.93 -19.13
N ASP A 52 -11.27 -1.27 -18.13
CA ASP A 52 -11.22 -1.77 -16.76
C ASP A 52 -12.61 -1.85 -16.10
N ALA A 53 -13.46 -0.85 -16.29
CA ALA A 53 -14.85 -0.88 -15.83
C ALA A 53 -15.62 -2.08 -16.40
N ALA A 54 -15.57 -2.28 -17.71
CA ALA A 54 -16.23 -3.40 -18.38
C ALA A 54 -15.63 -4.76 -17.96
N LEU A 55 -14.33 -4.83 -17.69
CA LEU A 55 -13.69 -6.04 -17.18
C LEU A 55 -14.18 -6.38 -15.77
N ILE A 56 -14.28 -5.38 -14.89
CA ILE A 56 -14.79 -5.56 -13.52
C ILE A 56 -16.23 -6.07 -13.59
N GLU A 57 -17.08 -5.47 -14.42
CA GLU A 57 -18.47 -5.90 -14.62
C GLU A 57 -18.53 -7.36 -15.12
N ALA A 58 -17.73 -7.72 -16.12
CA ALA A 58 -17.69 -9.08 -16.65
C ALA A 58 -17.27 -10.11 -15.59
N ARG A 59 -16.26 -9.80 -14.78
CA ARG A 59 -15.75 -10.70 -13.73
C ARG A 59 -16.66 -10.80 -12.51
N THR A 60 -17.34 -9.73 -12.14
CA THR A 60 -18.23 -9.72 -10.97
C THR A 60 -19.60 -10.32 -11.27
N ASN A 61 -20.09 -10.19 -12.52
CA ASN A 61 -21.42 -10.65 -12.93
C ASN A 61 -21.40 -11.91 -13.82
N ASN A 62 -20.24 -12.55 -14.01
CA ASN A 62 -20.04 -13.64 -14.98
C ASN A 62 -20.52 -13.25 -16.41
N GLY A 63 -20.21 -12.02 -16.82
CA GLY A 63 -20.61 -11.40 -18.07
C GLY A 63 -19.70 -11.71 -19.27
N ASP A 64 -19.93 -11.00 -20.37
CA ASP A 64 -19.13 -11.09 -21.60
C ASP A 64 -18.02 -10.02 -21.60
N TYR A 65 -16.82 -10.40 -22.04
CA TYR A 65 -15.63 -9.54 -22.06
C TYR A 65 -15.50 -8.71 -23.35
N LYS A 66 -16.41 -8.85 -24.32
CA LYS A 66 -16.35 -8.14 -25.61
C LYS A 66 -16.20 -6.63 -25.48
N GLU A 67 -16.91 -6.03 -24.53
CA GLU A 67 -16.87 -4.58 -24.34
C GLU A 67 -15.51 -4.12 -23.78
N ALA A 68 -14.97 -4.85 -22.79
CA ALA A 68 -13.63 -4.61 -22.29
C ALA A 68 -12.58 -4.75 -23.40
N ILE A 69 -12.62 -5.83 -24.18
CA ILE A 69 -11.70 -6.06 -25.32
C ILE A 69 -11.79 -4.91 -26.31
N LYS A 70 -13.00 -4.49 -26.69
CA LYS A 70 -13.20 -3.38 -27.63
C LYS A 70 -12.53 -2.11 -27.13
N TYR A 71 -12.74 -1.73 -25.86
CA TYR A 71 -12.13 -0.53 -25.30
C TYR A 71 -10.60 -0.62 -25.22
N TYR A 72 -10.04 -1.77 -24.86
CA TYR A 72 -8.58 -1.95 -24.88
C TYR A 72 -7.99 -1.90 -26.30
N GLU A 73 -8.71 -2.40 -27.30
CA GLU A 73 -8.30 -2.27 -28.71
C GLU A 73 -8.35 -0.82 -29.20
N GLU A 74 -9.38 -0.05 -28.82
CA GLU A 74 -9.47 1.38 -29.10
C GLU A 74 -8.33 2.16 -28.41
N ALA A 75 -7.97 1.79 -27.17
CA ALA A 75 -6.87 2.41 -26.44
C ALA A 75 -5.47 2.17 -27.06
N LEU A 76 -5.27 1.08 -27.83
CA LEU A 76 -3.97 0.78 -28.45
C LEU A 76 -3.52 1.83 -29.47
N ASP A 77 -4.48 2.47 -30.14
CA ASP A 77 -4.21 3.51 -31.14
C ASP A 77 -3.85 4.85 -30.48
N GLU A 78 -4.21 5.03 -29.21
CA GLU A 78 -3.99 6.26 -28.42
C GLU A 78 -2.78 6.13 -27.48
N SER A 79 -2.29 4.91 -27.26
CA SER A 79 -1.24 4.61 -26.28
C SER A 79 0.13 4.41 -26.93
N GLU A 80 1.17 4.71 -26.15
CA GLU A 80 2.57 4.47 -26.52
C GLU A 80 3.36 3.92 -25.33
N GLY A 81 4.58 3.43 -25.59
CA GLY A 81 5.51 2.98 -24.55
C GLY A 81 4.93 1.91 -23.61
N LYS A 82 5.06 2.16 -22.30
CA LYS A 82 4.62 1.26 -21.22
C LYS A 82 3.13 0.91 -21.33
N ASP A 83 2.27 1.89 -21.60
CA ASP A 83 0.81 1.67 -21.64
C ASP A 83 0.40 0.77 -22.79
N LYS A 84 1.00 0.98 -23.97
CA LYS A 84 0.76 0.12 -25.14
C LYS A 84 1.21 -1.31 -24.90
N ALA A 85 2.35 -1.49 -24.25
CA ALA A 85 2.85 -2.82 -23.89
C ALA A 85 1.90 -3.54 -22.92
N LEU A 86 1.44 -2.85 -21.88
CA LEU A 86 0.48 -3.37 -20.89
C LEU A 86 -0.90 -3.68 -21.51
N LEU A 87 -1.34 -2.90 -22.50
CA LEU A 87 -2.57 -3.17 -23.26
C LEU A 87 -2.45 -4.46 -24.08
N TYR A 88 -1.29 -4.72 -24.68
CA TYR A 88 -1.05 -6.00 -25.34
C TYR A 88 -1.02 -7.17 -24.35
N GLU A 89 -0.36 -7.04 -23.21
CA GLU A 89 -0.41 -8.08 -22.16
C GLU A 89 -1.85 -8.34 -21.69
N THR A 90 -2.63 -7.28 -21.50
CA THR A 90 -4.06 -7.32 -21.15
C THR A 90 -4.87 -8.10 -22.18
N LEU A 91 -4.74 -7.75 -23.46
CA LEU A 91 -5.44 -8.44 -24.54
C LEU A 91 -4.99 -9.90 -24.65
N GLY A 92 -3.70 -10.20 -24.45
CA GLY A 92 -3.18 -11.56 -24.39
C GLY A 92 -3.85 -12.39 -23.29
N SER A 93 -3.92 -11.84 -22.08
CA SER A 93 -4.54 -12.46 -20.90
C SER A 93 -6.04 -12.70 -21.09
N ILE A 94 -6.79 -11.70 -21.55
CA ILE A 94 -8.25 -11.79 -21.64
C ILE A 94 -8.67 -12.63 -22.85
N THR A 95 -7.98 -12.55 -23.99
CA THR A 95 -8.40 -13.29 -25.19
C THR A 95 -7.79 -14.68 -25.32
N GLY A 96 -6.74 -14.99 -24.55
CA GLY A 96 -5.91 -16.19 -24.73
C GLY A 96 -5.04 -16.17 -25.99
N ASN A 97 -5.06 -15.08 -26.78
CA ASN A 97 -4.30 -14.99 -28.01
C ASN A 97 -2.84 -14.61 -27.74
N LYS A 98 -1.98 -15.62 -27.70
CA LYS A 98 -0.53 -15.48 -27.44
C LYS A 98 0.20 -14.50 -28.37
N ARG A 99 -0.35 -14.17 -29.55
CA ARG A 99 0.27 -13.18 -30.45
C ARG A 99 0.36 -11.79 -29.82
N TYR A 100 -0.53 -11.45 -28.88
CA TYR A 100 -0.43 -10.18 -28.18
C TYR A 100 0.81 -10.13 -27.28
N TYR A 101 1.23 -11.23 -26.64
CA TYR A 101 2.51 -11.25 -25.91
C TYR A 101 3.72 -10.98 -26.82
N TYR A 102 3.72 -11.47 -28.06
CA TYR A 102 4.79 -11.10 -29.00
C TYR A 102 4.78 -9.60 -29.34
N LYS A 103 3.60 -8.98 -29.43
CA LYS A 103 3.48 -7.53 -29.62
C LYS A 103 3.95 -6.77 -28.37
N ALA A 104 3.56 -7.21 -27.18
CA ALA A 104 4.04 -6.66 -25.91
C ALA A 104 5.57 -6.73 -25.81
N TYR A 105 6.18 -7.88 -26.12
CA TYR A 105 7.63 -8.04 -26.22
C TYR A 105 8.28 -6.97 -27.12
N LYS A 106 7.66 -6.64 -28.26
CA LYS A 106 8.20 -5.61 -29.17
C LYS A 106 8.13 -4.20 -28.62
N GLU A 107 7.11 -3.87 -27.85
CA GLU A 107 7.05 -2.58 -27.15
C GLU A 107 8.05 -2.56 -25.97
N TRP A 108 8.16 -3.66 -25.21
CA TRP A 108 9.06 -3.73 -24.06
C TRP A 108 10.54 -3.84 -24.40
N GLU A 109 10.93 -4.40 -25.54
CA GLU A 109 12.34 -4.59 -25.92
C GLU A 109 13.15 -3.28 -25.87
N GLU A 110 12.49 -2.14 -26.10
CA GLU A 110 13.11 -0.81 -26.07
C GLU A 110 13.04 -0.12 -24.70
N ILE A 111 12.17 -0.57 -23.79
CA ILE A 111 11.82 0.09 -22.52
C ILE A 111 12.36 -0.70 -21.32
N ASP A 112 12.21 -2.02 -21.38
CA ASP A 112 12.44 -2.96 -20.29
C ASP A 112 12.79 -4.34 -20.85
N PRO A 113 14.08 -4.62 -21.10
CA PRO A 113 14.51 -5.91 -21.64
C PRO A 113 14.13 -7.10 -20.75
N TRP A 114 14.08 -6.93 -19.43
CA TRP A 114 13.68 -8.02 -18.53
C TRP A 114 12.22 -8.38 -18.74
N ARG A 115 11.32 -7.39 -18.79
CA ARG A 115 9.91 -7.62 -19.07
C ARG A 115 9.69 -8.19 -20.47
N ALA A 116 10.44 -7.70 -21.46
CA ALA A 116 10.40 -8.19 -22.83
C ALA A 116 10.66 -9.71 -22.94
N GLU A 117 11.65 -10.22 -22.19
CA GLU A 117 11.97 -11.66 -22.16
C GLU A 117 10.85 -12.51 -21.55
N ILE A 118 10.10 -11.97 -20.58
CA ILE A 118 8.93 -12.65 -20.00
C ILE A 118 7.86 -12.84 -21.06
N ASP A 119 7.51 -11.78 -21.78
CA ASP A 119 6.51 -11.84 -22.84
C ASP A 119 6.92 -12.74 -24.01
N LEU A 120 8.21 -12.71 -24.37
CA LEU A 120 8.77 -13.64 -25.35
C LEU A 120 8.64 -15.09 -24.88
N GLY A 121 8.84 -15.34 -23.59
CA GLY A 121 8.66 -16.64 -22.96
C GLY A 121 7.21 -17.12 -22.95
N LEU A 122 6.27 -16.25 -22.56
CA LEU A 122 4.83 -16.52 -22.62
C LEU A 122 4.38 -16.85 -24.06
N TYR A 123 4.88 -16.09 -25.05
CA TYR A 123 4.60 -16.34 -26.46
C TYR A 123 5.13 -17.71 -26.94
N LYS A 124 6.41 -18.02 -26.68
CA LYS A 124 7.09 -19.21 -27.23
C LYS A 124 6.78 -20.49 -26.46
N TRP A 125 6.74 -20.42 -25.13
CA TRP A 125 6.73 -21.58 -24.24
C TRP A 125 5.56 -21.58 -23.25
N GLY A 126 4.80 -20.48 -23.16
CA GLY A 126 3.77 -20.32 -22.12
C GLY A 126 4.35 -20.25 -20.71
N SER A 127 5.65 -20.01 -20.58
CA SER A 127 6.38 -19.95 -19.32
C SER A 127 7.69 -19.17 -19.52
N PHE A 128 8.32 -18.78 -18.42
CA PHE A 128 9.56 -18.02 -18.42
C PHE A 128 10.44 -18.45 -17.24
N ALA A 129 11.74 -18.20 -17.34
CA ALA A 129 12.66 -18.44 -16.23
C ALA A 129 12.58 -17.27 -15.24
N TYR A 130 12.52 -17.56 -13.95
CA TYR A 130 12.46 -16.54 -12.91
C TYR A 130 13.47 -16.78 -11.80
N GLN A 131 13.77 -15.73 -11.06
CA GLN A 131 14.54 -15.79 -9.82
C GLN A 131 13.65 -15.41 -8.64
N TRP A 132 13.90 -16.03 -7.50
CA TRP A 132 13.16 -15.79 -6.27
C TRP A 132 14.13 -15.69 -5.08
N GLU A 133 13.87 -14.74 -4.19
CA GLU A 133 14.46 -14.69 -2.86
C GLU A 133 13.35 -14.51 -1.84
N ASP A 134 13.44 -15.19 -0.71
CA ASP A 134 12.66 -14.81 0.47
C ASP A 134 13.63 -14.71 1.64
N SER A 135 13.71 -13.51 2.22
CA SER A 135 14.53 -13.25 3.40
C SER A 135 13.64 -12.81 4.55
N GLU A 136 13.94 -13.29 5.76
CA GLU A 136 13.23 -12.87 6.96
C GLU A 136 13.76 -11.52 7.46
N ILE A 137 12.85 -10.69 7.98
CA ILE A 137 13.22 -9.46 8.68
C ILE A 137 13.97 -9.86 9.95
N GLN A 138 15.27 -9.54 10.00
CA GLN A 138 16.10 -9.82 11.16
C GLN A 138 15.75 -8.84 12.29
N GLU A 139 15.58 -9.30 13.52
CA GLU A 139 15.40 -8.37 14.65
C GLU A 139 16.72 -7.65 14.97
N LYS A 140 16.68 -6.32 15.13
CA LYS A 140 17.80 -5.54 15.68
C LYS A 140 17.46 -5.03 17.08
N TYR A 141 18.43 -5.11 17.97
CA TYR A 141 18.32 -4.62 19.34
C TYR A 141 18.95 -3.23 19.45
N PHE A 142 18.34 -2.36 20.26
CA PHE A 142 18.93 -1.07 20.57
C PHE A 142 20.08 -1.24 21.56
N ALA A 143 21.21 -0.60 21.28
CA ALA A 143 22.33 -0.53 22.22
C ALA A 143 22.07 0.61 23.22
N LEU A 144 21.48 0.27 24.38
CA LEU A 144 21.11 1.26 25.39
C LEU A 144 22.18 1.50 26.45
N SER A 145 22.20 2.72 26.97
CA SER A 145 22.99 3.09 28.15
C SER A 145 22.33 2.53 29.42
N LYS A 146 23.14 2.19 30.43
CA LYS A 146 22.62 1.79 31.75
C LYS A 146 21.84 2.90 32.45
N ASN A 147 22.02 4.15 32.03
CA ASN A 147 21.38 5.32 32.62
C ASN A 147 20.15 5.79 31.82
N THR A 148 19.70 5.02 30.81
CA THR A 148 18.52 5.40 30.03
C THR A 148 17.31 5.54 30.94
N SER A 149 16.75 6.75 30.93
CA SER A 149 15.66 7.23 31.78
C SER A 149 14.49 7.74 30.96
N LYS A 150 14.70 8.03 29.68
CA LYS A 150 13.68 8.55 28.77
C LYS A 150 13.72 7.89 27.40
N ILE A 151 12.57 7.94 26.74
CA ILE A 151 12.34 7.55 25.34
C ILE A 151 11.79 8.78 24.64
N ILE A 152 12.30 9.07 23.45
CA ILE A 152 11.86 10.18 22.61
C ILE A 152 11.34 9.55 21.32
N ILE A 153 10.06 9.78 21.05
CA ILE A 153 9.36 9.25 19.87
C ILE A 153 8.96 10.43 19.01
N GLY A 154 9.22 10.37 17.70
CA GLY A 154 8.78 11.37 16.72
C GLY A 154 9.83 12.40 16.33
N GLU A 155 11.07 12.23 16.78
CA GLU A 155 12.21 13.06 16.37
C GLU A 155 12.57 12.82 14.90
N SER A 156 12.37 11.59 14.42
CA SER A 156 12.62 11.21 13.03
C SER A 156 11.84 12.12 12.07
N GLY A 157 12.47 12.46 10.95
CA GLY A 157 11.83 13.29 9.92
C GLY A 157 12.73 13.49 8.71
N PHE A 158 12.14 14.04 7.65
CA PHE A 158 12.85 14.43 6.43
C PHE A 158 12.13 15.61 5.76
N GLU A 159 12.74 16.16 4.73
CA GLU A 159 12.18 17.26 3.96
C GLU A 159 12.03 16.82 2.51
N MET A 160 10.95 17.29 1.87
CA MET A 160 10.70 17.09 0.45
C MET A 160 10.51 18.44 -0.24
N ASP A 161 11.09 18.63 -1.41
CA ASP A 161 11.01 19.84 -2.22
C ASP A 161 10.81 19.55 -3.70
N GLU A 162 10.96 20.58 -4.56
CA GLU A 162 10.76 20.46 -6.00
C GLU A 162 11.73 19.51 -6.72
N THR A 163 12.83 19.13 -6.07
CA THR A 163 13.82 18.19 -6.63
C THR A 163 13.46 16.73 -6.41
N ASP A 164 12.46 16.47 -5.56
CA ASP A 164 12.07 15.12 -5.19
C ASP A 164 11.16 14.44 -6.23
N VAL A 165 11.30 13.11 -6.29
CA VAL A 165 10.48 12.21 -7.08
C VAL A 165 9.75 11.27 -6.13
N LEU A 166 8.44 11.48 -6.00
CA LEU A 166 7.54 10.63 -5.23
C LEU A 166 6.92 9.56 -6.12
N VAL A 167 7.18 8.30 -5.80
CA VAL A 167 6.45 7.16 -6.39
C VAL A 167 5.41 6.65 -5.39
N SER A 168 4.14 6.65 -5.79
CA SER A 168 3.05 6.12 -4.97
C SER A 168 2.41 4.87 -5.55
N GLN A 169 1.64 4.17 -4.73
CA GLN A 169 0.67 3.19 -5.21
C GLN A 169 -0.45 3.86 -6.03
N VAL A 170 -1.25 3.04 -6.73
CA VAL A 170 -2.41 3.48 -7.51
C VAL A 170 -3.68 3.45 -6.67
N ASP A 171 -3.95 2.30 -6.05
CA ASP A 171 -5.13 2.10 -5.23
C ASP A 171 -5.12 3.10 -4.07
N ARG A 172 -6.26 3.74 -3.79
CA ARG A 172 -6.39 4.80 -2.77
C ARG A 172 -5.55 6.07 -3.00
N ALA A 173 -4.97 6.23 -4.19
CA ALA A 173 -4.24 7.43 -4.58
C ALA A 173 -4.84 8.10 -5.81
N THR A 174 -4.90 7.38 -6.94
CA THR A 174 -5.43 7.89 -8.21
C THR A 174 -6.63 7.10 -8.71
N ARG A 175 -6.77 5.83 -8.27
CA ARG A 175 -7.89 4.97 -8.65
C ARG A 175 -8.43 4.24 -7.42
N ASP A 176 -9.73 3.99 -7.43
CA ASP A 176 -10.43 3.15 -6.47
C ASP A 176 -11.53 2.40 -7.23
N TRP A 177 -11.23 1.13 -7.56
CA TRP A 177 -12.17 0.31 -8.32
C TRP A 177 -13.46 0.03 -7.54
N LEU A 178 -13.38 0.02 -6.19
CA LEU A 178 -14.50 -0.32 -5.33
C LEU A 178 -15.51 0.83 -5.21
N SER A 179 -15.07 2.09 -5.29
CA SER A 179 -15.97 3.26 -5.40
C SER A 179 -16.23 3.71 -6.84
N SER A 180 -15.88 2.88 -7.82
CA SER A 180 -16.01 3.18 -9.25
C SER A 180 -15.26 4.42 -9.75
N GLN A 181 -14.26 4.88 -8.99
CA GLN A 181 -13.38 5.99 -9.36
C GLN A 181 -12.20 5.45 -10.17
N LEU A 182 -12.45 5.12 -11.43
CA LEU A 182 -11.43 4.68 -12.38
C LEU A 182 -11.01 5.82 -13.30
N GLN A 183 -9.70 5.93 -13.50
CA GLN A 183 -9.05 6.93 -14.33
C GLN A 183 -7.94 6.27 -15.12
N ASP A 184 -7.49 6.87 -16.21
CA ASP A 184 -6.28 6.39 -16.88
C ASP A 184 -5.07 6.54 -15.95
N TYR A 185 -4.05 5.69 -16.11
CA TYR A 185 -2.98 5.53 -15.11
C TYR A 185 -2.08 6.76 -14.98
N ASP A 186 -2.01 7.60 -16.00
CA ASP A 186 -1.25 8.85 -16.05
C ASP A 186 -2.07 10.08 -15.60
N SER A 187 -3.32 9.87 -15.17
CA SER A 187 -4.18 10.96 -14.73
C SER A 187 -3.59 11.74 -13.56
N GLU A 188 -3.64 13.08 -13.67
CA GLU A 188 -3.24 13.97 -12.59
C GLU A 188 -4.28 14.07 -11.46
N ASN A 189 -5.50 13.56 -11.66
CA ASN A 189 -6.52 13.69 -10.63
C ASN A 189 -6.23 12.70 -9.48
N ILE A 190 -5.98 13.30 -8.31
CA ILE A 190 -5.74 12.58 -7.07
C ILE A 190 -7.06 12.42 -6.30
N LEU A 191 -7.34 11.21 -5.83
CA LEU A 191 -8.53 10.90 -5.06
C LEU A 191 -8.43 11.45 -3.64
N THR A 192 -9.53 12.04 -3.15
CA THR A 192 -9.64 12.53 -1.76
C THR A 192 -10.73 11.85 -0.96
N ILE A 193 -11.57 11.06 -1.62
CA ILE A 193 -12.70 10.33 -1.03
C ILE A 193 -12.56 8.89 -1.48
N PHE A 194 -12.88 7.94 -0.59
CA PHE A 194 -12.71 6.51 -0.81
C PHE A 194 -13.99 5.74 -0.48
N SER A 195 -14.12 4.51 -0.98
CA SER A 195 -15.29 3.64 -0.75
C SER A 195 -15.65 3.40 0.72
N GLU A 196 -14.69 3.59 1.63
CA GLU A 196 -14.80 3.32 3.08
C GLU A 196 -15.08 4.60 3.91
N GLY A 197 -15.05 5.80 3.31
CA GLY A 197 -14.90 7.08 4.02
C GLY A 197 -16.13 7.99 4.06
N TYR A 198 -16.16 8.86 5.09
CA TYR A 198 -17.09 9.98 5.20
C TYR A 198 -16.45 11.26 4.64
N ASP A 199 -17.22 12.10 3.94
CA ASP A 199 -16.73 13.40 3.49
C ASP A 199 -16.54 14.34 4.69
N VAL A 200 -15.28 14.60 5.06
CA VAL A 200 -14.92 15.63 6.03
C VAL A 200 -14.41 16.81 5.23
N GLU A 201 -15.18 17.92 5.27
CA GLU A 201 -14.95 19.08 4.43
C GLU A 201 -13.48 19.56 4.50
N GLY A 202 -12.82 19.57 3.35
CA GLY A 202 -11.45 20.05 3.19
C GLY A 202 -10.34 19.08 3.60
N ILE A 203 -10.64 17.86 4.08
CA ILE A 203 -9.63 16.88 4.49
C ILE A 203 -9.85 15.55 3.77
N GLY A 204 -8.98 15.26 2.81
CA GLY A 204 -9.03 14.00 2.05
C GLY A 204 -8.56 12.79 2.86
N TRP A 205 -8.95 11.60 2.43
CA TRP A 205 -8.61 10.32 3.05
C TRP A 205 -7.44 9.63 2.35
N HIS A 206 -6.74 8.77 3.09
CA HIS A 206 -5.72 7.87 2.58
C HIS A 206 -4.57 8.59 1.86
N GLU A 207 -3.70 7.81 1.20
CA GLU A 207 -2.55 8.26 0.45
C GLU A 207 -2.90 9.38 -0.55
N GLY A 208 -4.02 9.26 -1.29
CA GLY A 208 -4.48 10.28 -2.23
C GLY A 208 -4.79 11.62 -1.55
N GLY A 209 -5.51 11.60 -0.42
CA GLY A 209 -5.79 12.81 0.36
C GLY A 209 -4.52 13.56 0.76
N ARG A 210 -3.46 12.83 1.09
CA ARG A 210 -2.15 13.39 1.44
C ARG A 210 -1.38 13.92 0.25
N ILE A 211 -1.31 13.13 -0.83
CA ILE A 211 -0.64 13.54 -2.07
C ILE A 211 -1.25 14.83 -2.61
N LYS A 212 -2.58 15.00 -2.55
CA LYS A 212 -3.23 16.24 -2.96
C LYS A 212 -2.77 17.45 -2.14
N GLN A 213 -2.58 17.28 -0.83
CA GLN A 213 -2.05 18.34 0.03
C GLN A 213 -0.58 18.59 -0.27
N TYR A 214 0.20 17.55 -0.55
CA TYR A 214 1.61 17.69 -0.90
C TYR A 214 1.81 18.49 -2.18
N LYS A 215 0.91 18.37 -3.16
CA LYS A 215 0.99 19.08 -4.46
C LYS A 215 0.94 20.61 -4.36
N GLU A 216 0.79 21.18 -3.16
CA GLU A 216 1.13 22.58 -2.88
C GLU A 216 2.64 22.89 -3.09
N VAL A 217 3.48 21.86 -3.08
CA VAL A 217 4.91 21.88 -3.43
C VAL A 217 5.09 21.21 -4.80
N ASN A 218 5.95 21.79 -5.65
CA ASN A 218 6.15 21.37 -7.03
C ASN A 218 7.15 20.21 -7.19
N PHE A 219 6.91 19.07 -6.53
CA PHE A 219 7.70 17.85 -6.70
C PHE A 219 7.18 17.00 -7.87
N THR A 220 7.96 16.03 -8.33
CA THR A 220 7.52 15.08 -9.36
C THR A 220 6.74 13.93 -8.73
N HIS A 221 5.46 13.75 -9.10
CA HIS A 221 4.65 12.62 -8.67
C HIS A 221 4.49 11.58 -9.79
N LYS A 222 4.76 10.32 -9.47
CA LYS A 222 4.54 9.14 -10.33
C LYS A 222 3.74 8.09 -9.57
N VAL A 223 2.97 7.28 -10.30
CA VAL A 223 2.25 6.14 -9.74
C VAL A 223 2.82 4.85 -10.32
N SER A 224 2.89 3.79 -9.51
CA SER A 224 3.36 2.49 -9.95
C SER A 224 2.18 1.58 -10.33
N TYR A 225 2.16 1.10 -11.57
CA TYR A 225 1.09 0.28 -12.13
C TYR A 225 1.66 -0.73 -13.13
N GLY A 226 0.89 -1.77 -13.42
CA GLY A 226 1.32 -2.84 -14.33
C GLY A 226 2.44 -3.70 -13.75
N ILE A 227 2.39 -3.93 -12.43
CA ILE A 227 3.45 -4.64 -11.71
C ILE A 227 3.21 -6.14 -11.77
N LEU A 228 4.27 -6.87 -12.07
CA LEU A 228 4.25 -8.31 -12.17
C LEU A 228 4.19 -8.94 -10.78
N ALA A 229 3.39 -9.98 -10.60
CA ALA A 229 3.38 -10.80 -9.40
C ALA A 229 3.47 -12.28 -9.78
N LYS A 230 4.41 -13.01 -9.18
CA LYS A 230 4.64 -14.44 -9.41
C LYS A 230 4.07 -15.25 -8.25
N LYS A 231 3.28 -16.27 -8.56
CA LYS A 231 2.90 -17.29 -7.57
C LYS A 231 4.05 -18.29 -7.38
N ILE A 232 4.47 -18.49 -6.13
CA ILE A 232 5.52 -19.41 -5.72
C ILE A 232 5.00 -20.16 -4.50
N GLY A 233 4.70 -21.45 -4.69
CA GLY A 233 3.88 -22.20 -3.72
C GLY A 233 2.48 -21.57 -3.64
N ASP A 234 2.04 -21.26 -2.42
CA ASP A 234 0.72 -20.69 -2.17
C ASP A 234 0.73 -19.16 -2.03
N LYS A 235 1.86 -18.51 -2.28
CA LYS A 235 2.05 -17.07 -2.08
C LYS A 235 2.42 -16.34 -3.37
N TRP A 236 2.06 -15.07 -3.43
CA TRP A 236 2.41 -14.18 -4.55
C TRP A 236 3.54 -13.25 -4.16
N TYR A 237 4.43 -12.95 -5.09
CA TYR A 237 5.60 -12.10 -4.87
C TYR A 237 5.77 -11.09 -6.00
N ALA A 238 6.02 -9.83 -5.66
CA ALA A 238 6.43 -8.76 -6.58
C ALA A 238 7.96 -8.69 -6.70
N PRO A 239 8.48 -8.22 -7.86
CA PRO A 239 9.91 -8.18 -8.14
C PRO A 239 10.61 -6.96 -7.55
N ASN A 240 11.91 -7.09 -7.33
CA ASN A 240 12.83 -5.97 -7.23
C ASN A 240 13.25 -5.45 -8.62
N GLU A 241 14.09 -4.42 -8.68
CA GLU A 241 14.61 -3.81 -9.90
C GLU A 241 15.41 -4.75 -10.82
N GLU A 242 15.94 -5.85 -10.29
CA GLU A 242 16.68 -6.86 -11.04
C GLU A 242 15.75 -7.97 -11.58
N GLY A 243 14.44 -7.85 -11.35
CA GLY A 243 13.46 -8.85 -11.77
C GLY A 243 13.40 -10.09 -10.89
N LYS A 244 13.97 -10.04 -9.68
CA LYS A 244 13.90 -11.10 -8.68
C LYS A 244 12.64 -10.93 -7.85
N PHE A 245 11.78 -11.94 -7.84
CA PHE A 245 10.56 -11.93 -7.02
C PHE A 245 10.95 -12.06 -5.54
N MET A 246 10.59 -11.06 -4.72
CA MET A 246 11.06 -10.97 -3.33
C MET A 246 9.98 -10.57 -2.33
N PHE A 247 9.03 -9.74 -2.75
CA PHE A 247 8.14 -9.07 -1.80
C PHE A 247 6.75 -9.66 -1.86
N GLU A 248 6.35 -10.35 -0.78
CA GLU A 248 5.04 -11.00 -0.70
C GLU A 248 3.90 -10.00 -0.96
N VAL A 249 3.01 -10.34 -1.89
CA VAL A 249 1.76 -9.62 -2.21
C VAL A 249 0.61 -10.42 -1.63
N GLN A 250 -0.24 -9.76 -0.85
CA GLN A 250 -1.39 -10.42 -0.24
C GLN A 250 -2.38 -10.85 -1.33
N GLU A 251 -2.96 -12.04 -1.15
CA GLU A 251 -3.84 -12.63 -2.15
C GLU A 251 -5.04 -11.72 -2.47
N ASP A 252 -5.63 -11.06 -1.47
CA ASP A 252 -6.76 -10.14 -1.67
C ASP A 252 -6.45 -9.00 -2.66
N LYS A 253 -5.18 -8.61 -2.79
CA LYS A 253 -4.72 -7.59 -3.76
C LYS A 253 -4.51 -8.16 -5.15
N ILE A 254 -4.12 -9.44 -5.25
CA ILE A 254 -4.08 -10.15 -6.52
C ILE A 254 -5.50 -10.36 -7.06
N LEU A 255 -6.47 -10.58 -6.17
CA LEU A 255 -7.88 -10.78 -6.50
C LEU A 255 -8.64 -9.49 -6.85
N TYR A 256 -7.97 -8.37 -7.05
CA TYR A 256 -8.62 -7.19 -7.63
C TYR A 256 -9.17 -7.52 -9.03
N PRO A 257 -10.41 -7.14 -9.38
CA PRO A 257 -10.97 -7.50 -10.67
C PRO A 257 -10.28 -6.79 -11.85
N THR A 258 -9.36 -5.85 -11.58
CA THR A 258 -8.48 -5.22 -12.57
C THR A 258 -7.16 -5.97 -12.79
N THR A 259 -6.80 -6.98 -12.00
CA THR A 259 -5.56 -7.77 -12.21
C THR A 259 -5.63 -8.63 -13.48
N ARG A 260 -4.61 -8.63 -14.32
CA ARG A 260 -4.55 -9.56 -15.47
C ARG A 260 -3.82 -10.83 -15.08
N PHE A 261 -4.34 -12.00 -15.47
CA PHE A 261 -3.64 -13.27 -15.24
C PHE A 261 -3.00 -13.71 -16.55
N LEU A 262 -1.68 -13.59 -16.63
CA LEU A 262 -0.90 -13.86 -17.83
C LEU A 262 -0.56 -15.36 -17.97
N ALA A 263 -0.48 -16.05 -16.82
CA ALA A 263 -0.36 -17.49 -16.68
C ALA A 263 -1.00 -17.93 -15.35
N GLU A 264 -1.10 -19.23 -15.09
CA GLU A 264 -1.61 -19.78 -13.82
C GLU A 264 -0.88 -19.22 -12.59
N ASP A 265 0.39 -18.91 -12.75
CA ASP A 265 1.31 -18.50 -11.70
C ASP A 265 1.96 -17.12 -11.95
N LEU A 266 1.38 -16.32 -12.84
CA LEU A 266 1.84 -14.98 -13.19
C LEU A 266 0.67 -14.02 -13.37
N ALA A 267 0.66 -12.95 -12.59
CA ALA A 267 -0.33 -11.89 -12.63
C ALA A 267 0.31 -10.53 -12.92
N LEU A 268 -0.49 -9.64 -13.49
CA LEU A 268 -0.19 -8.24 -13.75
C LEU A 268 -1.15 -7.39 -12.91
N VAL A 269 -0.63 -6.80 -11.84
CA VAL A 269 -1.37 -5.95 -10.92
C VAL A 269 -1.41 -4.53 -11.48
N MET A 270 -2.59 -4.11 -11.95
CA MET A 270 -2.79 -2.77 -12.51
C MET A 270 -2.94 -1.73 -11.40
N ASP A 271 -3.83 -1.99 -10.44
CA ASP A 271 -4.04 -1.12 -9.28
C ASP A 271 -3.18 -1.60 -8.11
N THR A 272 -1.92 -1.14 -8.05
CA THR A 272 -1.00 -1.51 -6.95
C THR A 272 -1.53 -1.00 -5.61
N HIS A 273 -1.29 -1.79 -4.56
CA HIS A 273 -1.64 -1.47 -3.18
C HIS A 273 -0.53 -1.89 -2.20
N GLY A 274 0.30 -0.94 -1.80
CA GLY A 274 1.38 -1.12 -0.83
C GLY A 274 2.77 -1.08 -1.43
N VAL A 275 3.73 -0.71 -0.57
CA VAL A 275 5.13 -0.44 -0.95
C VAL A 275 5.86 -1.65 -1.55
N ASN A 276 5.40 -2.87 -1.26
CA ASN A 276 5.90 -4.13 -1.82
C ASN A 276 5.76 -4.23 -3.34
N MET A 277 4.84 -3.49 -3.95
CA MET A 277 4.66 -3.46 -5.39
C MET A 277 5.31 -2.25 -6.05
N LEU A 278 5.90 -1.32 -5.29
CA LEU A 278 6.38 -0.05 -5.85
C LEU A 278 7.87 -0.07 -6.20
N ILE A 279 8.64 -1.03 -5.67
CA ILE A 279 10.12 -1.07 -5.79
C ILE A 279 10.57 -1.03 -7.25
N TYR A 280 9.93 -1.81 -8.11
CA TYR A 280 10.33 -1.93 -9.51
C TYR A 280 10.30 -0.58 -10.24
N ASP A 281 9.17 0.13 -10.18
CA ASP A 281 9.03 1.45 -10.78
C ASP A 281 9.82 2.51 -9.99
N ALA A 282 9.88 2.43 -8.66
CA ALA A 282 10.64 3.36 -7.82
C ALA A 282 12.12 3.44 -8.23
N MET A 283 12.76 2.31 -8.53
CA MET A 283 14.15 2.31 -9.00
C MET A 283 14.29 2.87 -10.41
N LYS A 284 13.34 2.60 -11.31
CA LYS A 284 13.37 3.11 -12.68
C LYS A 284 13.15 4.61 -12.76
N GLU A 285 12.25 5.13 -11.93
CA GLU A 285 11.93 6.55 -11.86
C GLU A 285 12.96 7.35 -11.02
N ASN A 286 13.98 6.69 -10.46
CA ASN A 286 14.95 7.28 -9.52
C ASN A 286 14.25 7.99 -8.35
N ALA A 287 13.27 7.32 -7.75
CA ALA A 287 12.49 7.86 -6.65
C ALA A 287 13.38 8.25 -5.46
N THR A 288 13.14 9.43 -4.90
CA THR A 288 13.72 9.87 -3.62
C THR A 288 12.79 9.57 -2.46
N VAL A 289 11.49 9.46 -2.73
CA VAL A 289 10.44 9.13 -1.78
C VAL A 289 9.48 8.10 -2.37
N VAL A 290 9.07 7.13 -1.56
CA VAL A 290 8.01 6.17 -1.88
C VAL A 290 6.90 6.31 -0.86
N MET A 291 5.64 6.34 -1.30
CA MET A 291 4.47 6.39 -0.42
C MET A 291 3.50 5.25 -0.72
N GLY A 292 3.12 4.51 0.31
CA GLY A 292 2.08 3.49 0.18
C GLY A 292 1.73 2.80 1.49
N CYS A 293 0.88 1.80 1.35
CA CYS A 293 0.45 0.97 2.46
C CYS A 293 1.58 0.06 2.98
N CYS A 294 1.64 -0.11 4.31
CA CYS A 294 2.65 -0.89 5.04
C CYS A 294 2.02 -1.88 6.05
N ASP A 295 0.82 -2.36 5.77
CA ASP A 295 0.04 -3.22 6.67
C ASP A 295 0.28 -4.74 6.50
N SER A 296 1.44 -5.13 5.98
CA SER A 296 1.82 -6.54 5.86
C SER A 296 3.34 -6.72 6.02
N VAL A 297 3.77 -7.93 6.38
CA VAL A 297 5.20 -8.26 6.50
C VAL A 297 5.94 -8.03 5.19
N GLY A 298 5.35 -8.42 4.05
CA GLY A 298 5.93 -8.21 2.72
C GLY A 298 6.15 -6.73 2.40
N LYS A 299 5.22 -5.86 2.83
CA LYS A 299 5.35 -4.39 2.70
C LYS A 299 6.47 -3.84 3.57
N ILE A 300 6.67 -4.33 4.79
CA ILE A 300 7.80 -3.90 5.62
C ILE A 300 9.16 -4.36 5.06
N LYS A 301 9.24 -5.59 4.51
CA LYS A 301 10.46 -6.05 3.81
C LYS A 301 10.84 -5.11 2.67
N ALA A 302 9.84 -4.67 1.89
CA ALA A 302 10.04 -3.71 0.82
C ALA A 302 10.47 -2.33 1.32
N ALA A 303 9.86 -1.83 2.39
CA ALA A 303 10.28 -0.56 3.00
C ALA A 303 11.75 -0.60 3.47
N LEU A 304 12.18 -1.71 4.11
CA LEU A 304 13.58 -1.91 4.51
C LEU A 304 14.52 -1.98 3.31
N TYR A 305 14.11 -2.65 2.24
CA TYR A 305 14.90 -2.75 1.01
C TYR A 305 15.12 -1.38 0.32
N LEU A 306 14.09 -0.53 0.32
CA LEU A 306 14.16 0.86 -0.14
C LEU A 306 15.07 1.70 0.78
N ASN A 307 14.99 1.48 2.10
CA ASN A 307 15.83 2.16 3.09
C ASN A 307 17.32 1.94 2.85
N GLU A 308 17.72 0.70 2.55
CA GLU A 308 19.12 0.33 2.25
C GLU A 308 19.66 1.03 0.98
N ARG A 309 18.78 1.55 0.14
CA ARG A 309 19.10 2.32 -1.08
C ARG A 309 19.00 3.83 -0.88
N GLY A 310 18.76 4.29 0.35
CA GLY A 310 18.67 5.71 0.67
C GLY A 310 17.36 6.38 0.27
N ILE A 311 16.30 5.60 0.02
CA ILE A 311 14.98 6.12 -0.37
C ILE A 311 14.12 6.28 0.88
N ASN A 312 13.47 7.45 1.01
CA ASN A 312 12.49 7.70 2.07
C ASN A 312 11.20 6.94 1.80
N VAL A 313 10.58 6.34 2.82
CA VAL A 313 9.35 5.56 2.70
C VAL A 313 8.31 6.09 3.67
N ILE A 314 7.19 6.59 3.15
CA ILE A 314 6.03 7.00 3.93
C ILE A 314 5.03 5.84 3.97
N CYS A 315 4.80 5.33 5.18
CA CYS A 315 3.88 4.26 5.50
C CYS A 315 2.61 4.82 6.17
N ASN A 316 1.66 5.35 5.40
CA ASN A 316 0.44 5.93 5.97
C ASN A 316 -0.38 4.92 6.77
N THR A 317 -0.41 3.67 6.29
CA THR A 317 -1.08 2.56 6.94
C THR A 317 -0.04 1.57 7.48
N ASP A 318 0.28 1.70 8.77
CA ASP A 318 1.54 1.27 9.41
C ASP A 318 1.44 0.04 10.33
N LYS A 319 0.41 -0.79 10.20
CA LYS A 319 0.10 -1.88 11.17
C LYS A 319 1.30 -2.76 11.56
N TYR A 320 2.20 -3.04 10.62
CA TYR A 320 3.36 -3.91 10.83
C TYR A 320 4.69 -3.16 10.96
N LEU A 321 4.68 -1.83 10.99
CA LEU A 321 5.89 -1.02 10.98
C LEU A 321 6.84 -1.32 12.15
N TYR A 322 6.27 -1.74 13.29
CA TYR A 322 7.03 -2.21 14.45
C TYR A 322 8.06 -3.31 14.14
N LEU A 323 7.89 -4.08 13.06
CA LEU A 323 8.84 -5.12 12.65
C LEU A 323 10.20 -4.56 12.25
N GLY A 324 10.26 -3.33 11.75
CA GLY A 324 11.51 -2.66 11.36
C GLY A 324 12.09 -1.73 12.43
N LEU A 325 11.57 -1.75 13.66
CA LEU A 325 12.10 -0.93 14.77
C LEU A 325 13.62 -1.12 14.91
N GLY A 326 14.35 0.00 14.96
CA GLY A 326 15.82 0.01 15.08
C GLY A 326 16.57 -0.27 13.77
N GLN A 327 15.88 -0.36 12.63
CA GLN A 327 16.48 -0.74 11.35
C GLN A 327 16.30 0.28 10.24
N ALA A 328 15.18 1.00 10.21
CA ALA A 328 14.76 1.83 9.08
C ALA A 328 14.84 3.31 9.44
N LYS A 329 15.93 3.99 9.06
CA LYS A 329 16.13 5.42 9.39
C LYS A 329 15.34 6.39 8.51
N LEU A 330 14.85 5.86 7.39
CA LEU A 330 14.18 6.60 6.31
C LEU A 330 12.79 6.00 6.06
N THR A 331 12.17 5.38 7.06
CA THR A 331 10.82 4.83 6.95
C THR A 331 10.00 5.37 8.11
N TYR A 332 8.84 5.93 7.76
CA TYR A 332 8.04 6.76 8.66
C TYR A 332 6.58 6.31 8.60
N GLY A 333 6.02 5.90 9.73
CA GLY A 333 4.60 5.55 9.85
C GLY A 333 3.77 6.77 10.23
N SER A 334 2.53 6.84 9.75
CA SER A 334 1.54 7.89 10.10
C SER A 334 2.15 9.28 10.33
N VAL A 335 3.10 9.68 9.48
CA VAL A 335 4.03 10.76 9.81
C VAL A 335 3.35 12.11 9.55
N PRO A 336 3.24 12.99 10.56
CA PRO A 336 2.65 14.31 10.35
C PRO A 336 3.54 15.14 9.44
N PHE A 337 2.96 16.14 8.83
CA PHE A 337 3.69 17.04 7.94
C PHE A 337 3.15 18.46 8.01
N LYS A 338 4.05 19.39 7.69
CA LYS A 338 3.74 20.80 7.46
C LYS A 338 4.40 21.29 6.19
N ILE A 339 3.83 22.33 5.60
CA ILE A 339 4.36 22.97 4.40
C ILE A 339 4.92 24.33 4.80
N GLU A 340 6.21 24.54 4.61
CA GLU A 340 6.94 25.77 4.95
C GLU A 340 7.92 26.08 3.81
N ASP A 341 7.98 27.34 3.38
CA ASP A 341 8.96 27.81 2.39
C ASP A 341 9.08 26.94 1.12
N SER A 342 7.94 26.52 0.55
CA SER A 342 7.87 25.63 -0.62
C SER A 342 8.49 24.25 -0.40
N LYS A 343 8.56 23.80 0.85
CA LYS A 343 9.00 22.46 1.24
C LYS A 343 7.94 21.78 2.09
N ILE A 344 7.94 20.45 2.04
CA ILE A 344 7.19 19.62 2.96
C ILE A 344 8.14 19.10 4.02
N ILE A 345 7.84 19.37 5.28
CA ILE A 345 8.61 18.89 6.42
C ILE A 345 7.80 17.76 7.05
N PHE A 346 8.34 16.55 7.00
CA PHE A 346 7.75 15.35 7.60
C PHE A 346 8.36 15.08 8.98
N GLY A 347 7.51 14.68 9.92
CA GLY A 347 7.90 14.29 11.28
C GLY A 347 8.36 15.49 12.11
N LYS A 348 9.41 15.30 12.92
CA LYS A 348 9.93 16.31 13.86
C LYS A 348 8.87 16.80 14.87
N GLN A 349 8.03 15.88 15.33
CA GLN A 349 6.94 16.14 16.26
C GLN A 349 7.13 15.19 17.45
N GLU A 350 8.07 15.55 18.35
CA GLU A 350 8.56 14.65 19.39
C GLU A 350 7.74 14.70 20.67
N VAL A 351 7.63 13.55 21.34
CA VAL A 351 7.19 13.47 22.74
C VAL A 351 8.20 12.67 23.55
N GLU A 352 8.48 13.17 24.75
CA GLU A 352 9.29 12.45 25.74
C GLU A 352 8.41 11.54 26.60
N ILE A 353 8.86 10.33 26.88
CA ILE A 353 8.21 9.38 27.78
C ILE A 353 9.25 8.87 28.78
N GLY A 354 8.95 8.97 30.08
CA GLY A 354 9.81 8.37 31.10
C GLY A 354 9.79 6.84 31.02
N VAL A 355 10.91 6.15 31.21
CA VAL A 355 10.94 4.66 31.12
C VAL A 355 10.05 3.95 32.17
N ASN A 356 9.75 4.65 33.27
CA ASN A 356 8.85 4.18 34.33
C ASN A 356 7.49 4.89 34.30
N GLU A 357 7.26 5.75 33.30
CA GLU A 357 5.97 6.41 33.10
C GLU A 357 4.97 5.38 32.57
N LYS A 358 3.76 5.40 33.13
CA LYS A 358 2.69 4.50 32.68
C LYS A 358 2.15 4.96 31.33
N ILE A 359 2.04 4.01 30.41
CA ILE A 359 1.51 4.22 29.06
C ILE A 359 0.21 3.43 28.94
N ILE A 360 -0.90 4.11 28.65
CA ILE A 360 -2.15 3.44 28.28
C ILE A 360 -2.06 3.07 26.81
N VAL A 361 -2.13 1.78 26.51
CA VAL A 361 -1.92 1.26 25.16
C VAL A 361 -3.18 0.59 24.66
N MET A 362 -3.69 1.09 23.53
CA MET A 362 -4.87 0.53 22.91
C MET A 362 -4.61 -0.83 22.27
N ASN A 363 -5.59 -1.72 22.38
CA ASN A 363 -5.60 -3.03 21.76
C ASN A 363 -7.01 -3.38 21.24
N SER A 364 -7.10 -4.38 20.37
CA SER A 364 -8.39 -4.92 19.93
C SER A 364 -8.33 -6.42 19.64
N THR A 365 -9.51 -7.03 19.44
CA THR A 365 -9.66 -8.42 19.00
C THR A 365 -9.92 -8.52 17.49
N GLU A 366 -9.60 -9.68 16.89
CA GLU A 366 -9.20 -9.92 15.48
C GLU A 366 -10.20 -9.67 14.33
N ASP A 367 -11.23 -8.84 14.47
CA ASP A 367 -12.07 -8.50 13.30
C ASP A 367 -11.29 -7.57 12.34
N TYR A 368 -11.30 -7.84 11.03
CA TYR A 368 -10.37 -7.28 10.03
C TYR A 368 -10.14 -5.75 10.17
N GLY A 369 -11.20 -4.94 10.17
CA GLY A 369 -11.10 -3.47 10.29
C GLY A 369 -10.75 -2.97 11.71
N ILE A 370 -11.17 -3.72 12.73
CA ILE A 370 -10.88 -3.44 14.14
C ILE A 370 -9.43 -3.85 14.46
N SER A 371 -8.85 -4.78 13.71
CA SER A 371 -7.51 -5.31 13.95
C SER A 371 -6.40 -4.26 13.87
N TYR A 372 -6.63 -3.12 13.19
CA TYR A 372 -5.66 -2.01 13.17
C TYR A 372 -5.61 -1.23 14.51
N TYR A 373 -6.60 -1.40 15.40
CA TYR A 373 -6.57 -0.83 16.76
C TYR A 373 -5.54 -1.54 17.65
N GLN A 374 -4.97 -2.67 17.22
CA GLN A 374 -3.90 -3.38 17.91
C GLN A 374 -2.50 -2.82 17.62
N THR A 375 -2.35 -1.94 16.62
CA THR A 375 -1.04 -1.40 16.19
C THR A 375 -0.24 -0.77 17.35
N PRO A 376 -0.85 0.04 18.25
CA PRO A 376 -0.12 0.58 19.41
C PRO A 376 0.46 -0.52 20.32
N THR A 377 -0.33 -1.58 20.58
CA THR A 377 0.12 -2.72 21.40
C THR A 377 1.27 -3.47 20.75
N LEU A 378 1.21 -3.70 19.44
CA LEU A 378 2.30 -4.35 18.70
C LEU A 378 3.60 -3.54 18.78
N TYR A 379 3.52 -2.23 18.58
CA TYR A 379 4.66 -1.32 18.66
C TYR A 379 5.31 -1.33 20.04
N PHE A 380 4.56 -1.01 21.11
CA PHE A 380 5.14 -0.88 22.45
C PHE A 380 5.60 -2.22 23.03
N THR A 381 4.91 -3.32 22.70
CA THR A 381 5.36 -4.66 23.09
C THR A 381 6.69 -5.01 22.41
N LYS A 382 6.82 -4.72 21.11
CA LYS A 382 8.07 -4.93 20.39
C LYS A 382 9.18 -4.03 20.92
N LEU A 383 8.90 -2.74 21.12
CA LEU A 383 9.84 -1.77 21.68
C LEU A 383 10.38 -2.24 23.02
N LYS A 384 9.49 -2.66 23.95
CA LYS A 384 9.85 -3.24 25.25
C LYS A 384 10.77 -4.45 25.09
N LYS A 385 10.48 -5.35 24.14
CA LYS A 385 11.30 -6.54 23.84
C LYS A 385 12.71 -6.17 23.37
N ILE A 386 12.83 -5.32 22.36
CA ILE A 386 14.12 -5.03 21.69
C ILE A 386 15.01 -4.03 22.45
N THR A 387 14.43 -3.28 23.38
CA THR A 387 15.16 -2.35 24.25
C THR A 387 15.49 -2.97 25.61
N THR A 388 14.75 -4.00 26.03
CA THR A 388 14.79 -4.56 27.39
C THR A 388 14.47 -3.56 28.51
N LEU A 389 13.88 -2.40 28.16
CA LEU A 389 13.45 -1.40 29.13
C LEU A 389 12.20 -1.88 29.89
N PRO A 390 12.04 -1.51 31.17
CA PRO A 390 10.90 -1.93 31.98
C PRO A 390 9.65 -1.07 31.71
N LEU A 391 9.23 -0.95 30.45
CA LEU A 391 8.07 -0.10 30.08
C LEU A 391 6.81 -0.54 30.83
N ASP A 392 6.16 0.40 31.52
CA ASP A 392 4.92 0.20 32.28
C ASP A 392 3.72 0.40 31.34
N LEU A 393 3.30 -0.69 30.70
CA LEU A 393 2.21 -0.70 29.71
C LEU A 393 0.91 -1.19 30.37
N GLU A 394 -0.14 -0.39 30.31
CA GLU A 394 -1.51 -0.80 30.63
C GLU A 394 -2.29 -1.00 29.34
N ILE A 395 -2.60 -2.25 29.00
CA ILE A 395 -3.29 -2.60 27.75
C ILE A 395 -4.80 -2.51 27.94
N VAL A 396 -5.46 -1.69 27.11
CA VAL A 396 -6.91 -1.51 27.13
C VAL A 396 -7.52 -2.03 25.84
N ASN A 397 -8.40 -3.02 25.97
CA ASN A 397 -9.09 -3.61 24.82
C ASN A 397 -10.31 -2.77 24.41
N VAL A 398 -10.38 -2.40 23.15
CA VAL A 398 -11.57 -1.88 22.48
C VAL A 398 -12.21 -2.99 21.64
N GLY A 399 -13.55 -3.06 21.66
CA GLY A 399 -14.35 -4.01 20.90
C GLY A 399 -14.96 -3.42 19.63
N GLY A 400 -14.81 -2.11 19.40
CA GLY A 400 -15.37 -1.41 18.25
C GLY A 400 -14.68 -0.09 17.95
N VAL A 401 -15.04 0.47 16.80
CA VAL A 401 -14.69 1.85 16.42
C VAL A 401 -15.36 2.82 17.40
N GLY A 402 -14.70 3.93 17.75
CA GLY A 402 -15.29 5.00 18.57
C GLY A 402 -15.16 4.81 20.08
N GLU A 403 -14.38 3.84 20.54
CA GLU A 403 -14.27 3.47 21.96
C GLU A 403 -13.04 4.05 22.68
N THR A 404 -12.42 5.11 22.15
CA THR A 404 -11.23 5.74 22.78
C THR A 404 -11.51 6.37 24.14
N ASN A 405 -12.78 6.59 24.51
CA ASN A 405 -13.15 7.03 25.85
C ASN A 405 -12.68 6.04 26.93
N LYS A 406 -12.63 4.73 26.63
CA LYS A 406 -12.11 3.70 27.55
C LYS A 406 -10.64 3.93 27.87
N LEU A 407 -9.85 4.44 26.92
CA LEU A 407 -8.44 4.79 27.12
C LEU A 407 -8.32 5.98 28.07
N VAL A 408 -9.13 7.01 27.85
CA VAL A 408 -9.15 8.23 28.67
C VAL A 408 -9.56 7.91 30.10
N GLU A 409 -10.65 7.15 30.30
CA GLU A 409 -11.11 6.72 31.62
C GLU A 409 -10.02 5.93 32.37
N LYS A 410 -9.32 5.03 31.67
CA LYS A 410 -8.21 4.27 32.26
C LYS A 410 -7.00 5.16 32.58
N ALA A 411 -6.69 6.12 31.71
CA ALA A 411 -5.60 7.08 31.93
C ALA A 411 -5.87 7.92 33.18
N GLU A 412 -7.10 8.39 33.36
CA GLU A 412 -7.53 9.14 34.54
C GLU A 412 -7.50 8.28 35.81
N GLU A 413 -8.03 7.05 35.76
CA GLU A 413 -8.02 6.09 36.88
C GLU A 413 -6.60 5.83 37.40
N LEU A 414 -5.64 5.69 36.48
CA LEU A 414 -4.26 5.34 36.81
C LEU A 414 -3.32 6.55 36.86
N ASN A 415 -3.84 7.77 36.70
CA ASN A 415 -3.06 9.01 36.62
C ASN A 415 -1.90 8.91 35.60
N ALA A 416 -2.18 8.34 34.43
CA ALA A 416 -1.25 8.23 33.32
C ALA A 416 -1.32 9.47 32.42
N SER A 417 -0.18 9.91 31.92
CA SER A 417 -0.05 11.09 31.06
C SER A 417 0.30 10.76 29.60
N VAL A 418 0.33 9.49 29.23
CA VAL A 418 0.60 9.04 27.87
C VAL A 418 -0.45 8.02 27.44
N ILE A 419 -1.06 8.26 26.28
CA ILE A 419 -1.93 7.32 25.58
C ILE A 419 -1.28 6.96 24.24
N ALA A 420 -1.38 5.69 23.85
CA ALA A 420 -0.99 5.19 22.54
C ALA A 420 -2.25 4.62 21.84
N ALA A 421 -2.66 5.22 20.73
CA ALA A 421 -3.96 4.97 20.12
C ALA A 421 -3.95 5.05 18.59
N ARG A 422 -5.02 4.54 17.98
CA ARG A 422 -5.42 4.81 16.59
C ARG A 422 -6.69 5.64 16.63
N VAL A 423 -6.79 6.61 15.73
CA VAL A 423 -7.96 7.46 15.54
C VAL A 423 -8.44 7.30 14.11
N TYR A 424 -9.63 6.72 13.96
CA TYR A 424 -10.25 6.48 12.65
C TYR A 424 -11.36 7.49 12.37
N ASN A 425 -12.23 7.76 13.34
CA ASN A 425 -13.42 8.58 13.16
C ASN A 425 -13.56 9.70 14.22
N GLU A 426 -14.68 10.43 14.16
CA GLU A 426 -14.96 11.53 15.10
C GLU A 426 -15.13 11.05 16.56
N GLU A 427 -15.69 9.85 16.74
CA GLU A 427 -15.95 9.26 18.06
C GLU A 427 -14.63 8.87 18.75
N ASP A 428 -13.63 8.42 17.99
CA ASP A 428 -12.28 8.21 18.50
C ASP A 428 -11.60 9.54 18.87
N TYR A 429 -11.85 10.59 18.09
CA TYR A 429 -11.20 11.89 18.20
C TYR A 429 -11.66 12.72 19.40
N LYS A 430 -12.98 12.81 19.63
CA LYS A 430 -13.56 13.70 20.65
C LYS A 430 -13.02 13.44 22.07
N PRO A 431 -12.96 12.19 22.56
CA PRO A 431 -12.45 11.90 23.90
C PRO A 431 -10.96 12.25 24.05
N LEU A 432 -10.14 11.90 23.05
CA LEU A 432 -8.70 12.15 23.08
C LEU A 432 -8.38 13.64 23.01
N LYS A 433 -9.09 14.39 22.14
CA LYS A 433 -8.98 15.85 22.09
C LYS A 433 -9.28 16.48 23.45
N ALA A 434 -10.43 16.14 24.05
CA ALA A 434 -10.81 16.70 25.35
C ALA A 434 -9.78 16.35 26.45
N TRP A 435 -9.23 15.14 26.41
CA TRP A 435 -8.16 14.74 27.33
C TRP A 435 -6.88 15.57 27.13
N LEU A 436 -6.46 15.81 25.89
CA LEU A 436 -5.29 16.66 25.58
C LEU A 436 -5.50 18.12 26.03
N GLU A 437 -6.68 18.70 25.80
CA GLU A 437 -7.03 20.08 26.20
C GLU A 437 -7.04 20.28 27.72
N ASN A 438 -7.30 19.21 28.49
CA ASN A 438 -7.38 19.30 29.94
C ASN A 438 -6.01 19.50 30.60
N ASN A 439 -4.90 19.13 29.95
CA ASN A 439 -3.56 19.22 30.53
C ASN A 439 -2.46 19.14 29.46
N GLU A 440 -1.62 20.17 29.38
CA GLU A 440 -0.48 20.26 28.45
C GLU A 440 0.54 19.12 28.60
N LYS A 441 0.56 18.40 29.72
CA LYS A 441 1.43 17.23 29.94
C LYS A 441 0.88 15.93 29.37
N HIS A 442 -0.39 15.91 28.97
CA HIS A 442 -0.98 14.75 28.31
C HIS A 442 -0.38 14.63 26.92
N ARG A 443 0.14 13.44 26.60
CA ARG A 443 0.78 13.14 25.33
C ARG A 443 0.10 11.96 24.65
N LEU A 444 0.05 11.98 23.33
CA LEU A 444 -0.57 10.96 22.51
C LEU A 444 0.43 10.45 21.47
N VAL A 445 0.58 9.13 21.37
CA VAL A 445 1.29 8.48 20.27
C VAL A 445 0.24 7.87 19.35
N LEU A 446 0.13 8.41 18.14
CA LEU A 446 -0.85 7.98 17.15
C LEU A 446 -0.25 6.94 16.20
N PHE A 447 -1.07 5.93 15.89
CA PHE A 447 -0.74 4.84 14.99
C PHE A 447 -1.85 4.71 13.96
N HIS A 448 -1.52 4.46 12.70
CA HIS A 448 -2.49 4.23 11.64
C HIS A 448 -3.59 5.31 11.58
N SER A 449 -3.22 6.56 11.78
CA SER A 449 -4.17 7.68 12.07
C SER A 449 -4.05 8.84 11.11
N GLU A 450 -2.83 9.13 10.64
CA GLU A 450 -2.56 10.22 9.69
C GLU A 450 -3.39 10.15 8.39
N PRO A 451 -3.58 8.97 7.74
CA PRO A 451 -4.42 8.89 6.54
C PRO A 451 -5.90 9.23 6.78
N TYR A 452 -6.35 9.34 8.03
CA TYR A 452 -7.74 9.62 8.36
C TYR A 452 -7.91 11.08 8.80
N PRO A 453 -9.03 11.74 8.45
CA PRO A 453 -9.20 13.17 8.74
C PRO A 453 -9.02 13.52 10.21
N TYR A 454 -9.50 12.67 11.10
CA TYR A 454 -9.51 12.95 12.54
C TYR A 454 -8.15 12.73 13.21
N GLY A 455 -7.37 11.74 12.77
CA GLY A 455 -5.99 11.59 13.21
C GLY A 455 -5.11 12.73 12.71
N TYR A 456 -5.25 13.08 11.43
CA TYR A 456 -4.62 14.27 10.84
C TYR A 456 -4.89 15.56 11.61
N ARG A 457 -6.15 15.77 12.06
CA ARG A 457 -6.50 16.94 12.86
C ARG A 457 -5.78 16.97 14.19
N LEU A 458 -5.68 15.85 14.92
CA LEU A 458 -4.98 15.81 16.21
C LEU A 458 -3.51 16.19 16.08
N TYR A 459 -2.83 15.72 15.05
CA TYR A 459 -1.42 16.08 14.81
C TYR A 459 -1.23 17.60 14.73
N ARG A 460 -2.14 18.30 14.05
CA ARG A 460 -2.07 19.75 13.79
C ARG A 460 -2.61 20.61 14.91
N GLU A 461 -3.65 20.14 15.61
CA GLU A 461 -4.24 20.86 16.73
C GLU A 461 -3.33 20.81 17.98
N PHE A 462 -2.49 19.79 18.11
CA PHE A 462 -1.69 19.52 19.30
C PHE A 462 -0.25 19.11 18.96
N GLU A 463 0.45 19.95 18.17
CA GLU A 463 1.80 19.66 17.67
C GLU A 463 2.82 19.30 18.78
N GLU A 464 2.70 19.92 19.96
CA GLU A 464 3.63 19.68 21.09
C GLU A 464 3.23 18.47 21.98
N GLN A 465 2.05 17.88 21.77
CA GLN A 465 1.53 16.80 22.61
C GLN A 465 1.30 15.49 21.85
N VAL A 466 1.16 15.54 20.53
CA VAL A 466 0.86 14.37 19.69
C VAL A 466 2.11 13.98 18.92
N THR A 467 2.38 12.68 18.76
CA THR A 467 3.44 12.16 17.91
C THR A 467 2.94 10.94 17.13
N PHE A 468 3.80 10.37 16.29
CA PHE A 468 3.55 9.24 15.39
C PHE A 468 4.39 8.01 15.76
N ASP A 469 4.22 6.92 15.01
CA ASP A 469 4.94 5.68 15.20
C ASP A 469 6.34 5.70 14.56
N ASP A 470 7.29 6.24 15.34
CA ASP A 470 8.68 6.35 14.95
C ASP A 470 9.41 4.99 14.99
N MET A 471 10.04 4.58 13.87
CA MET A 471 10.83 3.34 13.81
C MET A 471 12.21 3.46 14.47
N MET A 472 12.66 4.68 14.74
CA MET A 472 13.98 4.99 15.28
C MET A 472 13.85 5.91 16.51
N PRO A 473 13.09 5.51 17.55
CA PRO A 473 13.02 6.31 18.77
C PRO A 473 14.40 6.49 19.38
N ARG A 474 14.62 7.64 20.00
CA ARG A 474 15.86 7.97 20.70
C ARG A 474 15.74 7.67 22.18
N PHE A 475 16.87 7.33 22.81
CA PHE A 475 16.94 6.93 24.20
C PHE A 475 17.99 7.77 24.93
N GLU A 476 17.62 8.34 26.08
CA GLU A 476 18.49 9.20 26.91
C GLU A 476 18.66 8.66 28.32
#